data_AF-A0A963FNU7-F1
#
_entry.id   AF-A0A963FNU7-F1
#
_cell.length_a   1.000
_cell.length_b   1.000
_cell.length_c   1.000
_cell.angle_alpha   90.00
_cell.angle_beta   90.00
_cell.angle_gamma   90.00
#
_symmetry.space_group_name_H-M   'P 1'
#
loop_
_entity.id
_entity.type
_entity.pdbx_description
1 polymer ?
#
loop_
_entity_poly.entity_id
_entity_poly.type
_entity_poly.pdbx_seq_one_letter_code
_entity_poly.pdbx_strand_id
1 'polypeptide(L)'
;MSKFSLPKDDEPKVDPDALRQFASGAKDHRTKQEPPSWEKYDPEDVPRHNVSVRLNDYHLEMLRYLAQQADTSQQKILKKILIPVIEQQVEDSRIT
;
A
#
# COMPACT_ATOMS: atom_id res chain seq x y z
N MET A 1 40.95 -11.51 -43.80
CA MET A 1 40.41 -11.88 -42.47
C MET A 1 41.05 -10.98 -41.42
N SER A 2 40.35 -9.94 -40.96
CA SER A 2 40.83 -9.09 -39.87
C SER A 2 40.55 -9.74 -38.52
N LYS A 3 41.61 -10.11 -37.79
CA LYS A 3 41.53 -10.65 -36.43
C LYS A 3 41.44 -9.49 -35.44
N PHE A 4 40.22 -9.11 -35.08
CA PHE A 4 39.99 -8.33 -33.87
C PHE A 4 40.26 -9.24 -32.66
N SER A 5 41.23 -8.88 -31.82
CA SER A 5 41.55 -9.61 -30.60
C SER A 5 41.26 -8.68 -29.42
N LEU A 6 40.30 -9.06 -28.58
CA LEU A 6 40.09 -8.41 -27.29
C LEU A 6 41.27 -8.75 -26.36
N PRO A 7 41.83 -7.78 -25.61
CA PRO A 7 42.76 -8.09 -24.53
C PRO A 7 42.05 -8.99 -23.52
N LYS A 8 42.68 -10.12 -23.21
CA LYS A 8 42.24 -11.00 -22.14
C LYS A 8 42.73 -10.46 -20.81
N ASP A 9 41.82 -10.49 -19.85
CA ASP A 9 42.03 -10.57 -18.41
C ASP A 9 42.64 -9.33 -17.74
N ASP A 10 41.75 -8.41 -17.38
CA ASP A 10 41.76 -7.86 -16.02
C ASP A 10 40.34 -8.04 -15.48
N GLU A 11 40.06 -9.24 -14.95
CA GLU A 11 38.87 -9.44 -14.14
C GLU A 11 39.00 -8.48 -12.94
N PRO A 12 38.07 -7.54 -12.72
CA PRO A 12 38.15 -6.66 -11.57
C PRO A 12 38.14 -7.54 -10.32
N LYS A 13 39.21 -7.46 -9.53
CA LYS A 13 39.30 -8.15 -8.24
C LYS A 13 38.21 -7.59 -7.33
N VAL A 14 37.06 -8.22 -7.35
CA VAL A 14 35.94 -7.83 -6.50
C VAL A 14 36.29 -8.24 -5.09
N ASP A 15 36.52 -7.26 -4.22
CA ASP A 15 36.78 -7.49 -2.81
C ASP A 15 35.53 -8.11 -2.15
N PRO A 16 35.61 -9.36 -1.66
CA PRO A 16 34.48 -10.04 -1.04
C PRO A 16 34.00 -9.35 0.23
N ASP A 17 34.85 -8.61 0.93
CA ASP A 17 34.47 -7.85 2.12
C ASP A 17 33.75 -6.56 1.76
N ALA A 18 34.16 -5.88 0.68
CA ALA A 18 33.43 -4.75 0.11
C ALA A 18 32.03 -5.16 -0.38
N LEU A 19 31.90 -6.34 -1.00
CA LEU A 19 30.60 -6.91 -1.36
C LEU A 19 29.72 -7.20 -0.14
N ARG A 20 30.30 -7.73 0.94
CA ARG A 20 29.58 -8.00 2.19
C ARG A 20 29.10 -6.71 2.85
N GLN A 21 29.92 -5.67 2.89
CA GLN A 21 29.57 -4.35 3.44
C GLN A 21 28.51 -3.64 2.60
N PHE A 22 28.58 -3.74 1.27
CA PHE A 22 27.55 -3.24 0.37
C PHE A 22 26.22 -3.99 0.56
N ALA A 23 26.28 -5.32 0.66
CA ALA A 23 25.11 -6.16 0.91
C ALA A 23 24.49 -5.96 2.31
N SER A 24 25.29 -5.62 3.33
CA SER A 24 24.78 -5.28 4.66
C SER A 24 24.15 -3.88 4.70
N GLY A 25 24.79 -2.88 4.09
CA GLY A 25 24.24 -1.52 4.01
C GLY A 25 22.91 -1.43 3.25
N ALA A 26 22.73 -2.28 2.23
CA ALA A 26 21.47 -2.38 1.50
C ALA A 26 20.33 -3.05 2.29
N LYS A 27 20.65 -3.88 3.29
CA LYS A 27 19.66 -4.51 4.18
C LYS A 27 19.17 -3.56 5.26
N ASP A 28 20.06 -2.73 5.80
CA ASP A 28 19.74 -1.76 6.86
C ASP A 28 18.87 -0.59 6.36
N HIS A 29 18.91 -0.28 5.06
CA HIS A 29 18.06 0.76 4.46
C HIS A 29 16.63 0.27 4.16
N ARG A 30 16.42 -1.05 4.09
CA ARG A 30 15.10 -1.65 3.81
C ARG A 30 14.26 -1.87 5.07
N THR A 31 14.89 -1.89 6.24
CA THR A 31 14.26 -2.31 7.50
C THR A 31 13.75 -1.16 8.37
N LYS A 32 14.07 0.11 8.05
CA LYS A 32 13.43 1.27 8.68
C LYS A 32 12.20 1.69 7.88
N GLN A 33 11.22 0.80 7.77
CA GLN A 33 9.86 1.25 7.44
C GLN A 33 9.39 2.07 8.64
N GLU A 34 9.25 3.39 8.44
CA GLU A 34 8.55 4.22 9.40
C GLU A 34 7.16 3.62 9.64
N PRO A 35 6.66 3.63 10.89
CA PRO A 35 5.33 3.13 11.17
C PRO A 35 4.34 3.87 10.26
N PRO A 36 3.32 3.18 9.73
CA PRO A 36 2.37 3.78 8.84
C PRO A 36 1.81 5.07 9.43
N SER A 37 1.73 6.12 8.62
CA SER A 37 1.44 7.48 9.10
C SER A 37 0.09 7.62 9.80
N TRP A 38 -0.80 6.62 9.69
CA TRP A 38 -2.11 6.62 10.33
C TRP A 38 -2.12 6.12 11.78
N GLU A 39 -1.10 5.39 12.24
CA GLU A 39 -1.03 4.84 13.62
C GLU A 39 -0.97 5.91 14.72
N LYS A 40 -0.65 7.15 14.34
CA LYS A 40 -0.62 8.30 15.26
C LYS A 40 -1.99 8.95 15.50
N TYR A 41 -3.04 8.54 14.77
CA TYR A 41 -4.38 9.11 14.90
C TYR A 41 -5.29 8.20 15.73
N ASP A 42 -6.24 8.79 16.44
CA ASP A 42 -7.26 8.08 17.21
C ASP A 42 -8.43 7.69 16.28
N PRO A 43 -8.77 6.39 16.16
CA PRO A 43 -9.91 5.94 15.34
C PRO A 43 -11.27 6.47 15.83
N GLU A 44 -11.39 6.84 17.11
CA GLU A 44 -12.63 7.36 17.70
C GLU A 44 -12.74 8.90 17.61
N ASP A 45 -11.77 9.58 16.98
CA ASP A 45 -11.84 11.03 16.78
C ASP A 45 -13.01 11.42 15.86
N VAL A 46 -13.47 12.66 16.02
CA VAL A 46 -14.60 13.19 15.25
C VAL A 46 -14.22 13.27 13.77
N PRO A 47 -15.08 12.80 12.84
CA PRO A 47 -14.80 12.89 11.41
C PRO A 47 -14.67 14.35 10.94
N ARG A 48 -13.50 14.73 10.39
CA ARG A 48 -13.21 16.09 9.89
C ARG A 48 -13.16 16.22 8.36
N HIS A 49 -13.17 15.09 7.64
CA HIS A 49 -13.00 15.05 6.20
C HIS A 49 -14.19 14.37 5.52
N ASN A 50 -14.54 14.85 4.33
CA ASN A 50 -15.59 14.29 3.49
C ASN A 50 -14.99 13.44 2.36
N VAL A 51 -15.68 12.35 2.02
CA VAL A 51 -15.36 11.52 0.85
C VAL A 51 -16.53 11.58 -0.13
N SER A 52 -16.25 11.84 -1.40
CA SER A 52 -17.23 11.80 -2.49
C SER A 52 -16.95 10.62 -3.40
N VAL A 53 -17.98 9.83 -3.68
CA VAL A 53 -17.91 8.64 -4.56
C VAL A 53 -18.86 8.83 -5.72
N ARG A 54 -18.39 8.57 -6.95
CA ARG A 54 -19.22 8.56 -8.14
C ARG A 54 -19.84 7.18 -8.33
N LEU A 55 -21.16 7.14 -8.44
CA LEU A 55 -21.94 5.92 -8.66
C LEU A 55 -22.70 6.05 -9.97
N ASN A 56 -22.88 4.93 -10.67
CA ASN A 56 -23.87 4.83 -11.76
C ASN A 56 -25.25 4.49 -11.17
N ASP A 57 -26.27 4.46 -12.02
CA ASP A 57 -27.65 4.19 -11.60
C ASP A 57 -27.80 2.84 -10.90
N TYR A 58 -27.12 1.80 -11.39
CA TYR A 58 -27.14 0.47 -10.81
C TYR A 58 -26.70 0.45 -9.33
N HIS A 59 -25.53 1.04 -9.04
CA HIS A 59 -25.00 1.09 -7.67
C HIS A 59 -25.82 2.05 -6.78
N LEU A 60 -26.37 3.12 -7.35
CA LEU A 60 -27.25 4.03 -6.60
C LEU A 60 -28.54 3.33 -6.17
N GLU A 61 -29.16 2.54 -7.06
CA GLU A 61 -30.36 1.76 -6.73
C GLU A 61 -30.07 0.68 -5.67
N MET A 62 -28.92 0.01 -5.73
CA MET A 62 -28.48 -0.90 -4.67
C MET A 62 -28.35 -0.19 -3.32
N LEU A 63 -27.71 0.99 -3.30
CA LEU A 63 -27.52 1.75 -2.07
C LEU A 63 -28.86 2.24 -1.49
N ARG A 64 -29.80 2.64 -2.36
CA ARG A 64 -31.18 3.00 -1.98
C ARG A 64 -31.91 1.84 -1.34
N TYR A 65 -31.85 0.66 -1.95
CA TYR A 65 -32.46 -0.55 -1.42
C TYR A 65 -31.92 -0.89 -0.03
N LEU A 66 -30.60 -0.87 0.15
CA LEU A 66 -29.97 -1.17 1.45
C LEU A 66 -30.36 -0.14 2.52
N ALA A 67 -30.42 1.14 2.16
CA ALA A 67 -30.85 2.21 3.05
C ALA A 67 -32.29 2.05 3.52
N GLN A 68 -33.20 1.65 2.61
CA GLN A 68 -34.60 1.37 2.93
C GLN A 68 -34.74 0.18 3.88
N GLN A 69 -34.03 -0.92 3.60
CA GLN A 69 -34.10 -2.13 4.43
C GLN A 69 -33.62 -1.90 5.87
N ALA A 70 -32.62 -1.03 6.05
CA ALA A 70 -32.05 -0.71 7.35
C ALA A 70 -32.69 0.51 8.05
N ASP A 71 -33.73 1.11 7.44
CA ASP A 71 -34.36 2.36 7.87
C ASP A 71 -33.34 3.45 8.24
N THR A 72 -32.40 3.70 7.33
CA THR A 72 -31.30 4.63 7.59
C THR A 72 -30.83 5.37 6.35
N SER A 73 -29.97 6.39 6.51
CA SER A 73 -29.49 7.17 5.38
C SER A 73 -28.48 6.38 4.53
N GLN A 74 -28.47 6.65 3.22
CA GLN A 74 -27.49 6.09 2.29
C GLN A 74 -26.05 6.36 2.72
N GLN A 75 -25.78 7.56 3.26
CA GLN A 75 -24.47 7.92 3.80
C GLN A 75 -24.08 7.04 5.00
N LYS A 76 -25.03 6.71 5.88
CA LYS A 76 -24.77 5.85 7.04
C LYS A 76 -24.54 4.39 6.62
N ILE A 77 -25.26 3.89 5.62
CA ILE A 77 -24.96 2.60 4.99
C ILE A 77 -23.56 2.60 4.38
N LEU A 78 -23.24 3.62 3.59
CA LEU A 78 -21.95 3.73 2.92
C LEU A 78 -20.81 3.76 3.96
N LYS A 79 -20.94 4.56 5.03
CA LYS A 79 -19.97 4.59 6.13
C LYS A 79 -19.80 3.23 6.80
N LYS A 80 -20.92 2.56 7.13
CA LYS A 80 -20.95 1.27 7.81
C LYS A 80 -20.27 0.16 7.00
N ILE A 81 -20.33 0.23 5.67
CA ILE A 81 -19.70 -0.73 4.77
C ILE A 81 -18.25 -0.34 4.47
N LEU A 82 -18.01 0.92 4.12
CA LEU A 82 -16.73 1.37 3.56
C LEU A 82 -15.60 1.40 4.60
N ILE A 83 -15.86 1.86 5.83
CA ILE A 83 -14.80 1.96 6.86
C ILE A 83 -14.21 0.58 7.19
N PRO A 84 -15.00 -0.44 7.54
CA PRO A 84 -14.46 -1.77 7.84
C PRO A 84 -13.72 -2.40 6.66
N VAL A 85 -14.18 -2.15 5.42
CA VAL A 85 -13.50 -2.66 4.22
C VAL A 85 -12.12 -2.03 4.02
N ILE A 86 -11.98 -0.72 4.30
CA ILE A 86 -10.67 -0.06 4.23
C ILE A 86 -9.72 -0.62 5.28
N GLU A 87 -10.20 -0.78 6.52
CA GLU A 87 -9.42 -1.35 7.62
C GLU A 87 -8.95 -2.78 7.33
N GLN A 88 -9.87 -3.63 6.85
CA GLN A 88 -9.55 -5.00 6.45
C GLN A 88 -8.53 -5.05 5.31
N GLN A 89 -8.68 -4.19 4.30
CA GLN A 89 -7.75 -4.16 3.17
C GLN A 89 -6.34 -3.77 3.60
N VAL A 90 -6.22 -2.85 4.57
CA VAL A 90 -4.91 -2.48 5.15
C VAL A 90 -4.31 -3.67 5.90
N GLU A 91 -5.11 -4.38 6.69
CA GLU A 91 -4.63 -5.55 7.44
C GLU A 91 -4.20 -6.69 6.50
N ASP A 92 -4.97 -6.98 5.46
CA ASP A 92 -4.62 -7.99 4.46
C ASP A 92 -3.32 -7.65 3.73
N SER A 93 -3.07 -6.36 3.48
CA SER A 93 -1.85 -5.88 2.83
C SER A 93 -0.62 -5.95 3.73
N ARG A 94 -0.78 -6.09 5.07
CA ARG A 94 0.33 -6.28 6.01
C ARG A 94 0.80 -7.73 6.07
N ILE A 95 -0.06 -8.68 5.69
CA ILE A 95 0.21 -10.12 5.75
C ILE A 95 0.92 -10.62 4.48
N THR A 96 0.92 -9.83 3.40
CA THR A 96 1.54 -10.14 2.10
C THR A 96 2.94 -9.53 1.97
#